data_AF-A0A9E5SFY4-F1
#
_entry.id   AF-A0A9E5SFY4-F1
#
_cell.length_a   1.000
_cell.length_b   1.000
_cell.length_c   1.000
_cell.angle_alpha   90.00
_cell.angle_beta   90.00
_cell.angle_gamma   90.00
#
_symmetry.space_group_name_H-M   'P 1'
#
loop_
_entity.id
_entity.type
_entity.pdbx_description
1 polymer ?
#
loop_
_entity_poly.entity_id
_entity_poly.type
_entity_poly.pdbx_seq_one_letter_code
_entity_poly.pdbx_strand_id
1 'polypeptide(L)'
;MPFTIVRQDITKFKVDAVANAANIDLQQGGGVCGAIYKAAGARELEAACNLLAPIRTGEAVITKGFSLPAKHIIHAAGPVYHGGTRGEEALLRAAYLNSLKCALENDCNSIAFPLISSGIYGYPKEEALRVATEAIRDFLSEHDMDVFLAVFDKDAFQISEKLLGEVASYIDEHYVEQRTDRRRTYQDREDLFDVELKSLNAWRPFSLPDASAPTSDLDAVIEHLDEPFSTTILRLIDAKGKDDVQVYKKANIDRKLFSKIRTGNGYTPSKRTVLALAVGLELSLEETGSLLRCAGYALSGSSKFDVIVEYFIFHRRYDIFEINQVLFQYDQPLLGG
;
A
#
# COMPACT_ATOMS: atom_id res chain seq x y z
N MET A 1 -2.02 -11.44 6.89
CA MET A 1 -1.75 -10.08 7.40
C MET A 1 -0.96 -9.30 6.35
N PRO A 2 -1.19 -7.99 6.18
CA PRO A 2 -0.57 -7.19 5.13
C PRO A 2 0.92 -6.90 5.37
N PHE A 3 1.69 -6.93 4.28
CA PHE A 3 3.01 -6.30 4.20
C PHE A 3 2.87 -4.95 3.48
N THR A 4 3.21 -3.86 4.16
CA THR A 4 3.04 -2.49 3.64
C THR A 4 4.37 -1.76 3.56
N ILE A 5 4.64 -1.17 2.40
CA ILE A 5 5.76 -0.25 2.21
C ILE A 5 5.24 1.16 2.46
N VAL A 6 5.94 1.96 3.27
CA VAL A 6 5.42 3.28 3.65
C VAL A 6 6.53 4.30 3.84
N ARG A 7 6.25 5.54 3.43
CA ARG A 7 7.14 6.68 3.62
C ARG A 7 6.87 7.35 4.95
N GLN A 8 7.58 6.93 5.99
CA GLN A 8 7.37 7.45 7.33
C GLN A 8 8.65 7.35 8.17
N ASP A 9 8.81 8.28 9.10
CA ASP A 9 9.82 8.19 10.16
C ASP A 9 9.51 6.99 11.07
N ILE A 10 10.42 6.01 11.08
CA ILE A 10 10.27 4.77 11.84
C ILE A 10 10.07 5.02 13.34
N THR A 11 10.61 6.12 13.88
CA THR A 11 10.49 6.46 15.31
C THR A 11 9.08 6.90 15.70
N LYS A 12 8.20 7.13 14.72
CA LYS A 12 6.81 7.59 14.92
C LYS A 12 5.77 6.47 14.76
N PHE A 13 6.19 5.25 14.42
CA PHE A 13 5.25 4.15 14.27
C PHE A 13 4.63 3.76 15.61
N LYS A 14 3.31 3.54 15.57
CA LYS A 14 2.53 2.97 16.67
C LYS A 14 2.31 1.48 16.39
N VAL A 15 3.35 0.69 16.59
CA VAL A 15 3.41 -0.75 16.36
C VAL A 15 3.94 -1.45 17.61
N ASP A 16 3.87 -2.77 17.68
CA ASP A 16 4.38 -3.50 18.83
C ASP A 16 5.92 -3.46 18.88
N ALA A 17 6.59 -3.63 17.74
CA ALA A 17 8.05 -3.57 17.64
C ALA A 17 8.54 -2.67 16.50
N VAL A 18 9.64 -1.95 16.73
CA VAL A 18 10.41 -1.32 15.64
C VAL A 18 11.76 -2.01 15.51
N ALA A 19 12.17 -2.33 14.29
CA ALA A 19 13.49 -2.85 14.04
C ALA A 19 14.51 -1.71 13.95
N ASN A 20 15.69 -1.92 14.52
CA ASN A 20 16.84 -1.07 14.41
C ASN A 20 17.91 -1.76 13.55
N ALA A 21 18.43 -1.06 12.54
CA ALA A 21 19.60 -1.50 11.80
C ALA A 21 20.86 -1.22 12.64
N ALA A 22 21.25 -2.20 13.44
CA ALA A 22 22.33 -2.11 14.42
C ALA A 22 23.67 -2.65 13.87
N ASN A 23 24.76 -2.33 14.56
CA ASN A 23 26.03 -3.03 14.43
C ASN A 23 26.09 -4.20 15.44
N ILE A 24 27.09 -5.07 15.28
CA ILE A 24 27.29 -6.26 16.13
C ILE A 24 27.52 -5.92 17.61
N ASP A 25 28.03 -4.74 17.91
CA ASP A 25 28.31 -4.29 19.28
C ASP A 25 27.10 -3.61 19.94
N LEU A 26 25.97 -3.50 19.21
CA LEU A 26 24.76 -2.79 19.61
C LEU A 26 25.03 -1.37 20.13
N GLN A 27 26.03 -0.70 19.54
CA GLN A 27 26.39 0.65 19.90
C GLN A 27 25.63 1.66 19.04
N GLN A 28 25.42 2.86 19.59
CA GLN A 28 24.78 3.94 18.84
C GLN A 28 25.58 4.27 17.58
N GLY A 29 24.91 4.15 16.42
CA GLY A 29 25.46 4.54 15.13
C GLY A 29 24.81 5.82 14.58
N GLY A 30 25.08 6.10 13.30
CA GLY A 30 24.38 7.12 12.54
C GLY A 30 23.05 6.63 11.94
N GLY A 31 22.43 7.44 11.09
CA GLY A 31 21.23 7.08 10.34
C GLY A 31 20.05 6.67 11.23
N VAL A 32 19.37 5.59 10.86
CA VAL A 32 18.20 5.09 11.59
C VAL A 32 18.54 4.67 13.03
N CYS A 33 19.72 4.09 13.26
CA CYS A 33 20.16 3.69 14.59
C CYS A 33 20.28 4.92 15.51
N GLY A 34 20.97 5.97 15.06
CA GLY A 34 21.07 7.21 15.81
C GLY A 34 19.71 7.86 16.09
N ALA A 35 18.79 7.83 15.13
CA ALA A 35 17.44 8.35 15.29
C ALA A 35 16.63 7.56 16.35
N ILE A 36 16.71 6.23 16.32
CA ILE A 36 16.07 5.35 17.31
C ILE A 36 16.65 5.58 18.71
N TYR A 37 17.97 5.64 18.88
CA TYR A 37 18.59 5.93 20.18
C TYR A 37 18.15 7.28 20.74
N LYS A 38 18.16 8.31 19.89
CA LYS A 38 17.72 9.65 20.30
C LYS A 38 16.25 9.66 20.72
N ALA A 39 15.38 8.97 19.99
CA ALA A 39 13.94 8.97 20.24
C ALA A 39 13.53 8.07 21.41
N ALA A 40 14.23 6.95 21.65
CA ALA A 40 13.98 6.05 22.76
C ALA A 40 14.50 6.59 24.11
N GLY A 41 15.59 7.35 24.07
CA GLY A 41 16.37 7.72 25.25
C GLY A 41 17.70 6.97 25.22
N ALA A 42 18.77 7.67 24.83
CA ALA A 42 20.03 7.02 24.47
C ALA A 42 20.68 6.27 25.64
N ARG A 43 20.63 6.83 26.85
CA ARG A 43 21.27 6.24 28.03
C ARG A 43 20.62 4.92 28.44
N GLU A 44 19.29 4.91 28.49
CA GLU A 44 18.51 3.73 28.87
C GLU A 44 18.64 2.62 27.82
N LEU A 45 18.60 2.99 26.54
CA LEU A 45 18.76 2.03 25.45
C LEU A 45 20.17 1.44 25.41
N GLU A 46 21.21 2.28 25.56
CA GLU A 46 22.60 1.83 25.59
C GLU A 46 22.85 0.85 26.75
N ALA A 47 22.35 1.16 27.95
CA ALA A 47 22.47 0.26 29.10
C ALA A 47 21.83 -1.12 28.85
N ALA A 48 20.67 -1.17 28.18
CA ALA A 48 20.02 -2.43 27.81
C ALA A 48 20.79 -3.18 26.71
N CYS A 49 21.27 -2.47 25.69
CA CYS A 49 22.05 -3.06 24.60
C CYS A 49 23.38 -3.66 25.09
N ASN A 50 24.06 -3.01 26.05
CA ASN A 50 25.32 -3.50 26.60
C ASN A 50 25.20 -4.86 27.33
N LEU A 51 23.99 -5.25 27.77
CA LEU A 51 23.74 -6.57 28.38
C LEU A 51 23.55 -7.68 27.34
N LEU A 52 23.27 -7.31 26.09
CA LEU A 52 22.95 -8.25 25.00
C LEU A 52 24.07 -8.34 23.96
N ALA A 53 24.95 -7.33 23.90
CA ALA A 53 26.07 -7.28 23.00
C ALA A 53 27.21 -8.25 23.42
N PRO A 54 28.02 -8.73 22.48
CA PRO A 54 27.86 -8.59 21.03
C PRO A 54 26.87 -9.63 20.45
N ILE A 55 26.30 -9.31 19.29
CA ILE A 55 25.52 -10.24 18.46
C ILE A 55 26.26 -10.51 17.15
N ARG A 56 25.94 -11.61 16.46
CA ARG A 56 26.53 -11.90 15.14
C ARG A 56 25.74 -11.23 14.02
N THR A 57 26.41 -10.97 12.91
CA THR A 57 25.72 -10.55 11.67
C THR A 57 24.65 -11.58 11.30
N GLY A 58 23.45 -11.09 10.99
CA GLY A 58 22.26 -11.89 10.74
C GLY A 58 21.44 -12.19 12.00
N GLU A 59 21.95 -11.96 13.21
CA GLU A 59 21.18 -12.12 14.46
C GLU A 59 20.36 -10.86 14.79
N ALA A 60 19.36 -11.05 15.65
CA ALA A 60 18.53 -9.98 16.18
C ALA A 60 18.23 -10.22 17.67
N VAL A 61 18.18 -9.15 18.46
CA VAL A 61 17.83 -9.19 19.89
C VAL A 61 16.84 -8.08 20.24
N ILE A 62 16.10 -8.24 21.34
CA ILE A 62 15.01 -7.34 21.72
C ILE A 62 15.30 -6.56 23.00
N THR A 63 14.88 -5.30 23.02
CA THR A 63 14.83 -4.45 24.22
C THR A 63 13.45 -3.79 24.33
N LYS A 64 13.21 -3.09 25.44
CA LYS A 64 12.01 -2.25 25.60
C LYS A 64 12.06 -1.07 24.62
N GLY A 65 10.89 -0.55 24.26
CA GLY A 65 10.73 0.65 23.43
C GLY A 65 11.13 1.97 24.09
N PHE A 66 11.23 1.98 25.42
CA PHE A 66 11.50 3.17 26.23
C PHE A 66 10.55 4.32 25.88
N SER A 67 11.07 5.45 25.38
CA SER A 67 10.27 6.63 25.02
C SER A 67 9.63 6.55 23.63
N LEU A 68 9.87 5.47 22.87
CA LEU A 68 9.20 5.27 21.59
C LEU A 68 7.71 4.93 21.78
N PRO A 69 6.86 5.24 20.78
CA PRO A 69 5.48 4.77 20.78
C PRO A 69 5.35 3.24 20.67
N ALA A 70 6.39 2.57 20.16
CA ALA A 70 6.45 1.12 20.07
C ALA A 70 6.82 0.49 21.42
N LYS A 71 6.32 -0.73 21.67
CA LYS A 71 6.56 -1.44 22.94
C LYS A 71 7.98 -1.98 23.03
N HIS A 72 8.55 -2.39 21.90
CA HIS A 72 9.86 -3.02 21.80
C HIS A 72 10.73 -2.43 20.69
N ILE A 73 12.04 -2.59 20.84
CA ILE A 73 13.03 -2.35 19.78
C ILE A 73 13.72 -3.68 19.50
N ILE A 74 13.73 -4.11 18.24
CA ILE A 74 14.45 -5.30 17.79
C ILE A 74 15.72 -4.84 17.06
N HIS A 75 16.87 -5.10 17.65
CA HIS A 75 18.17 -4.71 17.13
C HIS A 75 18.70 -5.81 16.23
N ALA A 76 18.76 -5.55 14.92
CA ALA A 76 19.20 -6.52 13.92
C ALA A 76 20.54 -6.09 13.32
N ALA A 77 21.53 -6.99 13.34
CA ALA A 77 22.83 -6.74 12.72
C ALA A 77 22.83 -7.18 11.26
N GLY A 78 22.68 -6.24 10.33
CA GLY A 78 22.81 -6.51 8.89
C GLY A 78 24.27 -6.66 8.44
N PRO A 79 24.54 -7.27 7.28
CA PRO A 79 25.89 -7.36 6.72
C PRO A 79 26.37 -6.03 6.13
N VAL A 80 27.68 -5.79 6.19
CA VAL A 80 28.36 -4.79 5.38
C VAL A 80 28.53 -5.34 3.96
N TYR A 81 28.18 -4.55 2.95
CA TYR A 81 28.22 -5.01 1.56
C TYR A 81 29.64 -4.99 0.99
N HIS A 82 30.10 -6.14 0.50
CA HIS A 82 31.41 -6.30 -0.13
C HIS A 82 31.29 -6.94 -1.52
N GLY A 83 30.29 -6.50 -2.29
CA GLY A 83 30.07 -6.95 -3.66
C GLY A 83 29.22 -8.22 -3.80
N GLY A 84 28.54 -8.66 -2.73
CA GLY A 84 27.51 -9.70 -2.79
C GLY A 84 28.00 -11.14 -2.93
N THR A 85 29.31 -11.37 -2.80
CA THR A 85 29.95 -12.67 -3.05
C THR A 85 30.38 -13.42 -1.79
N ARG A 86 30.10 -12.87 -0.60
CA ARG A 86 30.53 -13.37 0.71
C ARG A 86 29.38 -13.87 1.58
N GLY A 87 28.23 -14.14 0.97
CA GLY A 87 27.02 -14.58 1.66
C GLY A 87 26.24 -13.43 2.31
N GLU A 88 26.47 -12.18 1.89
CA GLU A 88 25.75 -11.01 2.42
C GLU A 88 24.23 -11.15 2.23
N GLU A 89 23.78 -11.71 1.11
CA GLU A 89 22.35 -11.93 0.87
C GLU A 89 21.72 -12.83 1.94
N ALA A 90 22.36 -13.96 2.24
CA ALA A 90 21.91 -14.90 3.26
C ALA A 90 21.91 -14.28 4.66
N LEU A 91 22.92 -13.46 4.98
CA LEU A 91 23.02 -12.75 6.25
C LEU A 91 21.96 -11.65 6.39
N LEU A 92 21.69 -10.90 5.33
CA LEU A 92 20.64 -9.89 5.32
C LEU A 92 19.26 -10.53 5.47
N ARG A 93 19.01 -11.63 4.75
CA ARG A 93 17.80 -12.44 4.90
C ARG A 93 17.65 -12.97 6.32
N ALA A 94 18.72 -13.48 6.92
CA ALA A 94 18.71 -13.93 8.31
C ALA A 94 18.35 -12.81 9.29
N ALA A 95 18.87 -11.58 9.09
CA ALA A 95 18.54 -10.44 9.94
C ALA A 95 17.03 -10.13 9.96
N TYR A 96 16.37 -10.16 8.80
CA TYR A 96 14.91 -9.98 8.72
C TYR A 96 14.16 -11.13 9.39
N LEU A 97 14.50 -12.39 9.05
CA LEU A 97 13.81 -13.57 9.58
C LEU A 97 13.96 -13.69 11.10
N ASN A 98 15.15 -13.44 11.64
CA ASN A 98 15.39 -13.48 13.08
C ASN A 98 14.70 -12.32 13.81
N SER A 99 14.57 -11.15 13.18
CA SER A 99 13.79 -10.06 13.75
C SER A 99 12.29 -10.39 13.81
N LEU A 100 11.74 -10.99 12.75
CA LEU A 100 10.34 -11.43 12.69
C LEU A 100 10.05 -12.53 13.71
N LYS A 101 10.95 -13.51 13.85
CA LYS A 101 10.87 -14.54 14.90
C LYS A 101 10.92 -13.93 16.29
N CYS A 102 11.83 -13.00 16.53
CA CYS A 102 11.95 -12.32 17.81
C CYS A 102 10.66 -11.53 18.16
N ALA A 103 10.05 -10.87 17.16
CA ALA A 103 8.74 -10.22 17.34
C ALA A 103 7.65 -11.24 17.70
N LEU A 104 7.58 -12.35 16.98
CA LEU A 104 6.60 -13.41 17.20
C LEU A 104 6.73 -14.04 18.60
N GLU A 105 7.95 -14.36 19.02
CA GLU A 105 8.27 -14.94 20.34
C GLU A 105 7.95 -13.99 21.50
N ASN A 106 7.79 -12.69 21.23
CA ASN A 106 7.43 -11.67 22.21
C ASN A 106 6.01 -11.13 22.00
N ASP A 107 5.12 -11.96 21.41
CA ASP A 107 3.69 -11.68 21.20
C ASP A 107 3.40 -10.35 20.46
N CYS A 108 4.33 -9.91 19.61
CA CYS A 108 4.13 -8.73 18.78
C CYS A 108 3.25 -9.10 17.58
N ASN A 109 2.17 -8.35 17.38
CA ASN A 109 1.28 -8.51 16.21
C ASN A 109 1.70 -7.59 15.06
N SER A 110 2.57 -6.62 15.31
CA SER A 110 3.02 -5.65 14.31
C SER A 110 4.49 -5.26 14.48
N ILE A 111 5.19 -5.10 13.35
CA ILE A 111 6.59 -4.68 13.31
C ILE A 111 6.87 -3.72 12.15
N ALA A 112 7.64 -2.66 12.42
CA ALA A 112 8.15 -1.76 11.39
C ALA A 112 9.66 -1.94 11.20
N PHE A 113 10.09 -2.14 9.96
CA PHE A 113 11.47 -2.28 9.54
C PHE A 113 11.97 -1.03 8.82
N PRO A 114 13.24 -0.63 9.03
CA PRO A 114 13.94 0.15 8.03
C PRO A 114 14.46 -0.79 6.93
N LEU A 115 14.96 -0.22 5.83
CA LEU A 115 15.71 -1.00 4.85
C LEU A 115 17.11 -1.31 5.40
N ILE A 116 17.27 -2.47 6.03
CA ILE A 116 18.51 -2.88 6.72
C ILE A 116 19.68 -2.95 5.71
N SER A 117 20.85 -2.52 6.16
CA SER A 117 22.12 -2.46 5.40
C SER A 117 22.17 -1.50 4.20
N SER A 118 21.07 -0.89 3.76
CA SER A 118 21.05 -0.03 2.56
C SER A 118 21.50 1.43 2.80
N GLY A 119 21.99 1.73 4.00
CA GLY A 119 22.54 3.03 4.39
C GLY A 119 24.06 2.99 4.41
N ILE A 120 24.64 3.21 5.61
CA ILE A 120 26.10 3.25 5.82
C ILE A 120 26.80 1.95 5.37
N TYR A 121 26.12 0.80 5.48
CA TYR A 121 26.66 -0.50 5.10
C TYR A 121 26.71 -0.74 3.58
N GLY A 122 26.17 0.19 2.78
CA GLY A 122 26.40 0.25 1.33
C GLY A 122 25.72 -0.86 0.52
N TYR A 123 24.78 -1.61 1.11
CA TYR A 123 24.04 -2.63 0.37
C TYR A 123 23.20 -1.95 -0.72
N PRO A 124 23.26 -2.37 -1.99
CA PRO A 124 22.46 -1.81 -3.06
C PRO A 124 20.98 -1.81 -2.67
N LYS A 125 20.32 -0.65 -2.72
CA LYS A 125 18.95 -0.48 -2.19
C LYS A 125 17.96 -1.45 -2.83
N GLU A 126 18.07 -1.68 -4.14
CA GLU A 126 17.23 -2.61 -4.89
C GLU A 126 17.40 -4.05 -4.41
N GLU A 127 18.65 -4.53 -4.30
CA GLU A 127 18.93 -5.88 -3.83
C GLU A 127 18.50 -6.05 -2.37
N ALA A 128 18.74 -5.05 -1.52
CA ALA A 128 18.30 -5.07 -0.13
C ALA A 128 16.76 -5.12 -0.02
N LEU A 129 16.04 -4.37 -0.87
CA LEU A 129 14.59 -4.35 -0.92
C LEU A 129 14.01 -5.69 -1.39
N ARG A 130 14.64 -6.31 -2.39
CA ARG A 130 14.29 -7.66 -2.85
C ARG A 130 14.41 -8.66 -1.71
N VAL A 131 15.58 -8.71 -1.05
CA VAL A 131 15.84 -9.62 0.08
C VAL A 131 14.87 -9.38 1.23
N ALA A 132 14.58 -8.11 1.57
CA ALA A 132 13.62 -7.76 2.60
C ALA A 132 12.21 -8.27 2.26
N THR A 133 11.76 -8.00 1.04
CA THR A 133 10.42 -8.37 0.55
C THR A 133 10.26 -9.88 0.53
N GLU A 134 11.23 -10.63 0.01
CA GLU A 134 11.22 -12.09 -0.01
C GLU A 134 11.20 -12.67 1.41
N ALA A 135 12.09 -12.21 2.29
CA ALA A 135 12.15 -12.70 3.67
C ALA A 135 10.84 -12.47 4.43
N ILE A 136 10.25 -11.27 4.29
CA ILE A 136 8.98 -10.91 4.92
C ILE A 136 7.84 -11.75 4.34
N ARG A 137 7.76 -11.91 3.01
CA ARG A 137 6.72 -12.72 2.35
C ARG A 137 6.78 -14.18 2.78
N ASP A 138 7.97 -14.75 2.83
CA ASP A 138 8.15 -16.14 3.24
C ASP A 138 7.69 -16.35 4.68
N PHE A 139 8.04 -15.43 5.59
CA PHE A 139 7.55 -15.46 6.97
C PHE A 139 6.01 -15.32 7.06
N LEU A 140 5.43 -14.36 6.34
CA LEU A 140 3.97 -14.12 6.33
C LEU A 140 3.17 -15.21 5.62
N SER A 141 3.84 -16.10 4.89
CA SER A 141 3.19 -17.28 4.32
C SER A 141 2.78 -18.29 5.40
N GLU A 142 3.51 -18.33 6.52
CA GLU A 142 3.32 -19.26 7.63
C GLU A 142 2.78 -18.59 8.90
N HIS A 143 3.02 -17.29 9.07
CA HIS A 143 2.68 -16.54 10.27
C HIS A 143 1.82 -15.30 9.97
N ASP A 144 0.97 -14.93 10.93
CA ASP A 144 0.17 -13.71 10.85
C ASP A 144 0.86 -12.58 11.65
N MET A 145 1.34 -11.54 10.95
CA MET A 145 1.88 -10.32 11.56
C MET A 145 1.73 -9.12 10.62
N ASP A 146 1.41 -7.93 11.13
CA ASP A 146 1.41 -6.70 10.34
C ASP A 146 2.84 -6.21 10.17
N VAL A 147 3.35 -6.19 8.94
CA VAL A 147 4.74 -5.79 8.67
C VAL A 147 4.78 -4.51 7.86
N PHE A 148 5.56 -3.54 8.33
CA PHE A 148 5.77 -2.27 7.65
C PHE A 148 7.24 -2.15 7.24
N LEU A 149 7.52 -1.75 6.00
CA LEU A 149 8.85 -1.34 5.58
C LEU A 149 8.86 0.18 5.40
N ALA A 150 9.52 0.86 6.33
CA ALA A 150 9.72 2.29 6.34
C ALA A 150 10.87 2.68 5.40
N VAL A 151 10.52 3.36 4.31
CA VAL A 151 11.45 3.85 3.28
C VAL A 151 11.40 5.36 3.23
N PHE A 152 12.54 6.01 3.43
CA PHE A 152 12.60 7.48 3.48
C PHE A 152 12.77 8.11 2.08
N ASP A 153 13.53 7.44 1.22
CA ASP A 153 13.92 7.91 -0.11
C ASP A 153 13.12 7.20 -1.22
N LYS A 154 12.70 7.95 -2.24
CA LYS A 154 12.13 7.38 -3.48
C LYS A 154 13.13 6.49 -4.21
N ASP A 155 14.41 6.85 -4.13
CA ASP A 155 15.53 6.12 -4.76
C ASP A 155 15.77 4.72 -4.17
N ALA A 156 15.05 4.33 -3.12
CA ALA A 156 15.04 2.94 -2.66
C ALA A 156 14.40 1.99 -3.67
N PHE A 157 13.57 2.52 -4.58
CA PHE A 157 12.90 1.77 -5.64
C PHE A 157 13.53 2.11 -6.98
N GLN A 158 14.56 1.35 -7.39
CA GLN A 158 14.88 1.27 -8.82
C GLN A 158 13.89 0.31 -9.48
N ILE A 159 12.69 0.83 -9.76
CA ILE A 159 11.81 0.21 -10.75
C ILE A 159 12.54 0.34 -12.08
N SER A 160 12.62 -0.73 -12.89
CA SER A 160 13.37 -0.66 -14.15
C SER A 160 12.94 0.57 -14.95
N GLU A 161 13.90 1.36 -15.46
CA GLU A 161 13.59 2.56 -16.26
C GLU A 161 12.65 2.22 -17.41
N LYS A 162 12.76 0.99 -17.93
CA LYS A 162 11.83 0.42 -18.90
C LYS A 162 10.39 0.36 -18.37
N LEU A 163 10.16 -0.23 -17.20
CA LEU A 163 8.81 -0.31 -16.61
C LEU A 163 8.27 1.07 -16.25
N LEU A 164 9.09 1.95 -15.67
CA LEU A 164 8.67 3.33 -15.43
C LEU A 164 8.36 4.07 -16.73
N GLY A 165 9.15 3.87 -17.78
CA GLY A 165 8.92 4.44 -19.09
C GLY A 165 7.64 3.91 -19.74
N GLU A 166 7.38 2.60 -19.66
CA GLU A 166 6.15 1.97 -20.15
C GLU A 166 4.92 2.49 -19.40
N VAL A 167 4.98 2.57 -18.07
CA VAL A 167 3.89 3.12 -17.25
C VAL A 167 3.72 4.61 -17.52
N ALA A 168 4.80 5.39 -17.65
CA ALA A 168 4.73 6.81 -17.96
C ALA A 168 4.07 7.06 -19.33
N SER A 169 4.48 6.32 -20.37
CA SER A 169 3.86 6.38 -21.69
C SER A 169 2.37 6.04 -21.63
N TYR A 170 2.02 5.01 -20.86
CA TYR A 170 0.61 4.62 -20.68
C TYR A 170 -0.19 5.69 -19.93
N ILE A 171 0.38 6.30 -18.88
CA ILE A 171 -0.23 7.44 -18.20
C ILE A 171 -0.44 8.58 -19.19
N ASP A 172 0.56 8.96 -19.98
CA ASP A 172 0.44 10.07 -20.92
C ASP A 172 -0.63 9.84 -22.00
N GLU A 173 -0.83 8.58 -22.41
CA GLU A 173 -1.85 8.18 -23.40
C GLU A 173 -3.26 8.09 -22.81
N HIS A 174 -3.39 7.61 -21.57
CA HIS A 174 -4.68 7.26 -20.96
C HIS A 174 -5.14 8.20 -19.85
N TYR A 175 -4.27 9.09 -19.34
CA TYR A 175 -4.60 10.06 -18.30
C TYR A 175 -5.18 11.34 -18.90
N VAL A 176 -6.43 11.64 -18.56
CA VAL A 176 -7.10 12.89 -18.95
C VAL A 176 -6.82 13.95 -17.89
N GLU A 177 -5.78 14.76 -18.11
CA GLU A 177 -5.53 15.92 -17.27
C GLU A 177 -6.71 16.90 -17.45
N GLN A 178 -7.45 17.20 -16.38
CA GLN A 178 -8.40 18.31 -16.39
C GLN A 178 -7.61 19.57 -16.70
N ARG A 179 -7.66 20.03 -17.95
CA ARG A 179 -7.00 21.24 -18.42
C ARG A 179 -7.52 22.45 -17.62
N THR A 180 -6.87 22.77 -16.51
CA THR A 180 -6.98 24.06 -15.82
C THR A 180 -6.13 25.16 -16.47
N ASP A 181 -5.59 24.94 -17.66
CA ASP A 181 -4.94 25.97 -18.47
C ASP A 181 -5.62 26.13 -19.83
N ARG A 182 -6.76 26.82 -19.80
CA ARG A 182 -7.18 27.68 -20.91
C ARG A 182 -7.59 29.07 -20.42
N ARG A 183 -6.82 29.62 -19.47
CA ARG A 183 -6.67 31.07 -19.29
C ARG A 183 -5.64 31.61 -20.28
N ARG A 184 -5.99 31.58 -21.58
CA ARG A 184 -5.49 32.55 -22.56
C ARG A 184 -6.65 32.88 -23.51
N THR A 185 -6.98 34.17 -23.51
CA THR A 185 -7.83 34.93 -24.45
C THR A 185 -9.32 34.57 -24.49
N TYR A 186 -10.04 34.97 -23.44
CA TYR A 186 -11.36 35.62 -23.60
C TYR A 186 -11.23 37.03 -23.04
N GLN A 187 -10.57 37.90 -23.80
CA GLN A 187 -10.54 39.35 -23.55
C GLN A 187 -11.16 40.13 -24.72
N ASP A 188 -11.87 39.45 -25.64
CA ASP A 188 -12.51 40.07 -26.81
C ASP A 188 -13.88 39.47 -27.15
N ARG A 189 -14.72 39.14 -26.16
CA ARG A 189 -16.18 38.96 -26.35
C ARG A 189 -17.00 39.39 -25.13
N GLU A 190 -16.61 40.48 -24.46
CA GLU A 190 -17.42 41.12 -23.42
C GLU A 190 -18.62 41.93 -23.96
N ASP A 191 -18.82 42.06 -25.28
CA ASP A 191 -19.84 42.99 -25.82
C ASP A 191 -21.13 42.35 -26.40
N LEU A 192 -21.48 41.11 -26.07
CA LEU A 192 -22.69 40.48 -26.64
C LEU A 192 -23.65 39.80 -25.65
N PHE A 193 -23.41 39.86 -24.34
CA PHE A 193 -24.33 39.31 -23.33
C PHE A 193 -24.91 40.36 -22.35
N ASP A 194 -24.76 41.65 -22.64
CA ASP A 194 -25.32 42.75 -21.83
C ASP A 194 -26.63 43.35 -22.38
N VAL A 195 -27.14 42.83 -23.51
CA VAL A 195 -28.40 43.31 -24.13
C VAL A 195 -29.60 42.43 -23.78
N GLU A 196 -29.42 41.18 -23.34
CA GLU A 196 -30.53 40.22 -23.19
C GLU A 196 -30.93 39.91 -21.73
N LEU A 197 -30.16 40.39 -20.75
CA LEU A 197 -30.46 40.25 -19.31
C LEU A 197 -31.37 41.36 -18.74
N LYS A 198 -31.78 42.34 -19.57
CA LYS A 198 -32.72 43.41 -19.19
C LYS A 198 -34.18 43.18 -19.62
N SER A 199 -34.50 42.03 -20.23
CA SER A 199 -35.87 41.74 -20.70
C SER A 199 -36.53 40.51 -20.08
N LEU A 200 -35.96 39.88 -19.05
CA LEU A 200 -36.55 38.72 -18.36
C LEU A 200 -37.06 39.02 -16.93
N ASN A 201 -37.34 40.29 -16.60
CA ASN A 201 -38.13 40.66 -15.41
C ASN A 201 -39.64 40.52 -15.64
N ALA A 202 -40.07 39.35 -16.11
CA ALA A 202 -41.48 38.96 -16.18
C ALA A 202 -41.64 37.47 -15.85
N TRP A 203 -41.07 37.03 -14.73
CA TRP A 203 -41.37 35.72 -14.18
C TRP A 203 -42.77 35.76 -13.55
N ARG A 204 -43.78 35.33 -14.31
CA ARG A 204 -45.08 34.91 -13.75
C ARG A 204 -44.88 33.53 -13.08
N PRO A 205 -45.48 33.26 -11.91
CA PRO A 205 -45.42 31.93 -11.34
C PRO A 205 -46.21 30.97 -12.25
N PHE A 206 -45.50 30.00 -12.84
CA PHE A 206 -46.15 28.85 -13.46
C PHE A 206 -46.80 28.02 -12.36
N SER A 207 -48.12 27.82 -12.47
CA SER A 207 -48.88 26.92 -11.64
C SER A 207 -48.34 25.49 -11.79
N LEU A 208 -48.06 24.84 -10.66
CA LEU A 208 -47.70 23.42 -10.59
C LEU A 208 -48.82 22.56 -11.19
N PRO A 209 -48.53 21.65 -12.13
CA PRO A 209 -49.44 20.56 -12.45
C PRO A 209 -49.54 19.59 -11.26
N ASP A 210 -50.72 19.03 -11.10
CA ASP A 210 -51.17 18.13 -10.05
C ASP A 210 -50.16 16.99 -9.74
N ALA A 211 -49.87 16.82 -8.45
CA ALA A 211 -48.99 15.79 -7.91
C ALA A 211 -49.74 14.46 -7.79
N SER A 212 -49.92 13.77 -8.92
CA SER A 212 -50.37 12.38 -8.93
C SER A 212 -49.68 11.58 -10.03
N ALA A 213 -48.36 11.48 -9.96
CA ALA A 213 -47.61 10.40 -10.61
C ALA A 213 -47.43 9.25 -9.59
N PRO A 214 -47.68 7.98 -9.98
CA PRO A 214 -47.63 6.86 -9.05
C PRO A 214 -46.20 6.62 -8.55
N THR A 215 -46.04 6.58 -7.23
CA THR A 215 -44.79 6.34 -6.51
C THR A 215 -44.29 4.89 -6.58
N SER A 216 -44.74 4.09 -7.56
CA SER A 216 -44.52 2.64 -7.62
C SER A 216 -43.28 2.21 -8.41
N ASP A 217 -42.44 3.15 -8.86
CA ASP A 217 -41.31 2.86 -9.75
C ASP A 217 -39.97 2.67 -9.00
N LEU A 218 -39.89 3.06 -7.72
CA LEU A 218 -38.66 2.90 -6.94
C LEU A 218 -38.52 1.48 -6.38
N ASP A 219 -39.63 0.87 -5.94
CA ASP A 219 -39.63 -0.50 -5.38
C ASP A 219 -39.33 -1.54 -6.47
N ALA A 220 -39.82 -1.35 -7.69
CA ALA A 220 -39.52 -2.21 -8.84
C ALA A 220 -38.04 -2.12 -9.29
N VAL A 221 -37.40 -0.95 -9.13
CA VAL A 221 -35.96 -0.77 -9.39
C VAL A 221 -35.11 -1.38 -8.28
N ILE A 222 -35.61 -1.40 -7.03
CA ILE A 222 -34.97 -2.11 -5.91
C ILE A 222 -35.06 -3.64 -6.08
N GLU A 223 -36.12 -4.16 -6.70
CA GLU A 223 -36.26 -5.59 -7.03
C GLU A 223 -35.30 -6.07 -8.14
N HIS A 224 -34.68 -5.14 -8.89
CA HIS A 224 -33.70 -5.41 -9.94
C HIS A 224 -32.27 -4.98 -9.56
N LEU A 225 -31.93 -4.98 -8.26
CA LEU A 225 -30.57 -4.74 -7.82
C LEU A 225 -29.63 -5.87 -8.27
N ASP A 226 -28.47 -5.48 -8.82
CA ASP A 226 -27.40 -6.38 -9.22
C ASP A 226 -26.99 -7.35 -8.09
N GLU A 227 -26.43 -8.50 -8.49
CA GLU A 227 -25.89 -9.51 -7.58
C GLU A 227 -24.95 -8.87 -6.53
N PRO A 228 -25.13 -9.15 -5.22
CA PRO A 228 -24.28 -8.58 -4.18
C PRO A 228 -22.81 -8.87 -4.42
N PHE A 229 -21.95 -7.87 -4.16
CA PHE A 229 -20.50 -7.96 -4.35
C PHE A 229 -19.87 -9.25 -3.79
N SER A 230 -20.31 -9.68 -2.60
CA SER A 230 -19.83 -10.89 -1.94
C SER A 230 -20.07 -12.15 -2.78
N THR A 231 -21.22 -12.25 -3.45
CA THR A 231 -21.60 -13.41 -4.25
C THR A 231 -20.81 -13.43 -5.56
N THR A 232 -20.62 -12.28 -6.20
CA THR A 232 -19.78 -12.13 -7.39
C THR A 232 -18.33 -12.52 -7.11
N ILE A 233 -17.76 -12.08 -5.97
CA ILE A 233 -16.41 -12.49 -5.56
C ILE A 233 -16.31 -14.00 -5.37
N LEU A 234 -17.25 -14.62 -4.65
CA LEU A 234 -17.23 -16.07 -4.39
C LEU A 234 -17.29 -16.86 -5.70
N ARG A 235 -18.17 -16.46 -6.63
CA ARG A 235 -18.25 -17.06 -7.96
C ARG A 235 -16.94 -16.95 -8.74
N LEU A 236 -16.26 -15.79 -8.66
CA LEU A 236 -14.97 -15.58 -9.31
C LEU A 236 -13.86 -16.41 -8.68
N ILE A 237 -13.86 -16.60 -7.36
CA ILE A 237 -12.91 -17.47 -6.64
C ILE A 237 -13.07 -18.91 -7.15
N ASP A 238 -14.30 -19.42 -7.15
CA ASP A 238 -14.63 -20.76 -7.62
C ASP A 238 -14.27 -20.95 -9.10
N ALA A 239 -14.60 -19.98 -9.95
CA ALA A 239 -14.30 -20.03 -11.39
C ALA A 239 -12.78 -20.01 -11.69
N LYS A 240 -11.98 -19.35 -10.85
CA LYS A 240 -10.51 -19.33 -10.98
C LYS A 240 -9.83 -20.51 -10.29
N GLY A 241 -10.58 -21.37 -9.58
CA GLY A 241 -10.06 -22.54 -8.87
C GLY A 241 -9.07 -22.18 -7.76
N LYS A 242 -9.22 -21.00 -7.15
CA LYS A 242 -8.34 -20.52 -6.08
C LYS A 242 -8.98 -20.79 -4.72
N ASP A 243 -8.16 -21.00 -3.70
CA ASP A 243 -8.67 -21.04 -2.33
C ASP A 243 -8.74 -19.63 -1.72
N ASP A 244 -9.63 -19.45 -0.74
CA ASP A 244 -9.80 -18.17 -0.03
C ASP A 244 -8.46 -17.62 0.51
N VAL A 245 -7.58 -18.51 0.96
CA VAL A 245 -6.28 -18.16 1.57
C VAL A 245 -5.31 -17.58 0.57
N GLN A 246 -5.21 -18.19 -0.61
CA GLN A 246 -4.42 -17.74 -1.74
C GLN A 246 -4.89 -16.37 -2.20
N VAL A 247 -6.21 -16.15 -2.25
CA VAL A 247 -6.80 -14.91 -2.74
C VAL A 247 -6.45 -13.75 -1.81
N TYR A 248 -6.73 -13.84 -0.51
CA TYR A 248 -6.45 -12.71 0.39
C TYR A 248 -4.93 -12.50 0.60
N LYS A 249 -4.12 -13.58 0.60
CA LYS A 249 -2.66 -13.44 0.71
C LYS A 249 -2.08 -12.75 -0.53
N LYS A 250 -2.50 -13.15 -1.73
CA LYS A 250 -2.04 -12.55 -2.99
C LYS A 250 -2.56 -11.13 -3.18
N ALA A 251 -3.75 -10.83 -2.67
CA ALA A 251 -4.31 -9.48 -2.62
C ALA A 251 -3.72 -8.61 -1.50
N ASN A 252 -2.80 -9.13 -0.68
CA ASN A 252 -2.23 -8.42 0.48
C ASN A 252 -3.31 -7.83 1.42
N ILE A 253 -4.35 -8.63 1.72
CA ILE A 253 -5.50 -8.25 2.54
C ILE A 253 -5.50 -9.07 3.84
N ASP A 254 -5.88 -8.44 4.95
CA ASP A 254 -6.07 -9.13 6.22
C ASP A 254 -7.21 -10.18 6.16
N ARG A 255 -7.01 -11.31 6.84
CA ARG A 255 -7.99 -12.41 6.87
C ARG A 255 -9.33 -11.98 7.48
N LYS A 256 -9.34 -11.12 8.51
CA LYS A 256 -10.59 -10.63 9.12
C LYS A 256 -11.30 -9.69 8.17
N LEU A 257 -10.55 -8.84 7.46
CA LEU A 257 -11.11 -7.99 6.40
C LEU A 257 -11.73 -8.84 5.27
N PHE A 258 -11.03 -9.86 4.79
CA PHE A 258 -11.56 -10.80 3.80
C PHE A 258 -12.80 -11.55 4.31
N SER A 259 -12.80 -11.97 5.57
CA SER A 259 -13.98 -12.61 6.18
C SER A 259 -15.19 -11.67 6.20
N LYS A 260 -15.01 -10.37 6.49
CA LYS A 260 -16.10 -9.38 6.46
C LYS A 260 -16.69 -9.24 5.06
N ILE A 261 -15.81 -9.16 4.04
CA ILE A 261 -16.19 -9.11 2.63
C ILE A 261 -17.03 -10.34 2.26
N ARG A 262 -16.59 -11.53 2.71
CA ARG A 262 -17.28 -12.79 2.44
C ARG A 262 -18.64 -12.89 3.11
N THR A 263 -18.78 -12.41 4.35
CA THR A 263 -20.04 -12.52 5.13
C THR A 263 -21.15 -11.59 4.65
N GLY A 264 -20.86 -10.55 3.87
CA GLY A 264 -21.89 -9.74 3.21
C GLY A 264 -22.79 -8.91 4.15
N ASN A 265 -22.38 -8.65 5.39
CA ASN A 265 -23.16 -7.87 6.39
C ASN A 265 -23.27 -6.36 6.06
N GLY A 266 -23.69 -6.00 4.84
CA GLY A 266 -23.77 -4.61 4.36
C GLY A 266 -22.41 -3.92 4.25
N TYR A 267 -21.32 -4.69 4.18
CA TYR A 267 -19.96 -4.16 4.04
C TYR A 267 -19.67 -3.83 2.58
N THR A 268 -19.51 -2.55 2.27
CA THR A 268 -19.02 -2.10 0.97
C THR A 268 -17.49 -1.95 1.03
N PRO A 269 -16.73 -2.81 0.32
CA PRO A 269 -15.28 -2.69 0.28
C PRO A 269 -14.87 -1.37 -0.39
N SER A 270 -13.73 -0.83 -0.01
CA SER A 270 -13.18 0.34 -0.72
C SER A 270 -12.74 -0.03 -2.14
N LYS A 271 -12.72 0.95 -3.05
CA LYS A 271 -12.19 0.76 -4.42
C LYS A 271 -10.81 0.11 -4.45
N ARG A 272 -9.91 0.50 -3.53
CA ARG A 272 -8.55 -0.06 -3.41
C ARG A 272 -8.59 -1.54 -3.04
N THR A 273 -9.48 -1.91 -2.12
CA THR A 273 -9.69 -3.31 -1.71
C THR A 273 -10.23 -4.16 -2.86
N VAL A 274 -11.17 -3.61 -3.64
CA VAL A 274 -11.72 -4.30 -4.82
C VAL A 274 -10.64 -4.53 -5.88
N LEU A 275 -9.81 -3.51 -6.16
CA LEU A 275 -8.69 -3.65 -7.10
C LEU A 275 -7.62 -4.61 -6.61
N ALA A 276 -7.30 -4.61 -5.31
CA ALA A 276 -6.39 -5.59 -4.73
C ALA A 276 -6.92 -7.02 -4.87
N LEU A 277 -8.23 -7.24 -4.68
CA LEU A 277 -8.87 -8.54 -4.94
C LEU A 277 -8.84 -8.91 -6.42
N ALA A 278 -9.05 -7.96 -7.32
CA ALA A 278 -8.94 -8.20 -8.76
C ALA A 278 -7.53 -8.65 -9.17
N VAL A 279 -6.50 -8.02 -8.59
CA VAL A 279 -5.09 -8.44 -8.75
C VAL A 279 -4.85 -9.83 -8.15
N GLY A 280 -5.32 -10.10 -6.93
CA GLY A 280 -5.18 -11.41 -6.29
C GLY A 280 -5.88 -12.54 -7.07
N LEU A 281 -7.03 -12.24 -7.67
CA LEU A 281 -7.79 -13.16 -8.51
C LEU A 281 -7.27 -13.26 -9.94
N GLU A 282 -6.34 -12.39 -10.35
CA GLU A 282 -5.82 -12.30 -11.73
C GLU A 282 -6.94 -12.11 -12.74
N LEU A 283 -7.80 -11.12 -12.46
CA LEU A 283 -8.92 -10.79 -13.31
C LEU A 283 -8.46 -10.04 -14.57
N SER A 284 -9.18 -10.23 -15.67
CA SER A 284 -9.06 -9.39 -16.86
C SER A 284 -9.60 -7.97 -16.60
N LEU A 285 -9.38 -7.04 -17.53
CA LEU A 285 -9.94 -5.69 -17.43
C LEU A 285 -11.48 -5.71 -17.39
N GLU A 286 -12.11 -6.58 -18.18
CA GLU A 286 -13.58 -6.72 -18.23
C GLU A 286 -14.15 -7.32 -16.94
N GLU A 287 -13.49 -8.35 -16.41
CA GLU A 287 -13.84 -8.98 -15.13
C GLU A 287 -13.68 -7.96 -13.99
N THR A 288 -12.59 -7.20 -13.99
CA THR A 288 -12.32 -6.14 -13.01
C THR A 288 -13.36 -5.03 -13.07
N GLY A 289 -13.73 -4.57 -14.27
CA GLY A 289 -14.77 -3.56 -14.46
C GLY A 289 -16.13 -4.04 -13.95
N SER A 290 -16.48 -5.31 -14.19
CA SER A 290 -17.70 -5.90 -13.66
C SER A 290 -17.69 -5.98 -12.14
N LEU A 291 -16.56 -6.39 -11.55
CA LEU A 291 -16.40 -6.46 -10.11
C LEU A 291 -16.46 -5.08 -9.43
N LEU A 292 -15.87 -4.05 -10.06
CA LEU A 292 -15.95 -2.67 -9.60
C LEU A 292 -17.38 -2.14 -9.64
N ARG A 293 -18.14 -2.43 -10.71
CA ARG A 293 -19.55 -2.02 -10.83
C ARG A 293 -20.41 -2.60 -9.71
N CYS A 294 -20.22 -3.87 -9.36
CA CYS A 294 -20.93 -4.50 -8.23
C CYS A 294 -20.66 -3.80 -6.88
N ALA A 295 -19.51 -3.13 -6.73
CA ALA A 295 -19.16 -2.34 -5.55
C ALA A 295 -19.48 -0.84 -5.68
N GLY A 296 -20.05 -0.39 -6.80
CA GLY A 296 -20.37 1.01 -7.07
C GLY A 296 -19.18 1.86 -7.54
N TYR A 297 -18.15 1.24 -8.13
CA TYR A 297 -16.96 1.92 -8.63
C TYR A 297 -16.75 1.70 -10.13
N ALA A 298 -15.90 2.55 -10.72
CA ALA A 298 -15.38 2.39 -12.07
C ALA A 298 -13.92 2.86 -12.13
N LEU A 299 -13.13 2.35 -13.07
CA LEU A 299 -11.81 2.92 -13.38
C LEU A 299 -12.00 4.28 -14.06
N SER A 300 -11.24 5.28 -13.62
CA SER A 300 -11.30 6.64 -14.18
C SER A 300 -9.98 7.02 -14.83
N GLY A 301 -10.02 7.40 -16.11
CA GLY A 301 -8.87 7.99 -16.80
C GLY A 301 -8.41 9.33 -16.21
N SER A 302 -9.15 9.95 -15.29
CA SER A 302 -8.72 11.15 -14.57
C SER A 302 -7.96 10.86 -13.27
N SER A 303 -7.71 9.59 -12.95
CA SER A 303 -7.02 9.16 -11.74
C SER A 303 -5.73 8.43 -12.12
N LYS A 304 -4.57 9.00 -11.77
CA LYS A 304 -3.27 8.34 -12.00
C LYS A 304 -3.21 6.97 -11.33
N PHE A 305 -3.79 6.84 -10.13
CA PHE A 305 -3.93 5.57 -9.44
C PHE A 305 -4.68 4.53 -10.29
N ASP A 306 -5.83 4.89 -10.88
CA ASP A 306 -6.61 3.94 -11.70
C ASP A 306 -5.87 3.54 -12.98
N VAL A 307 -5.25 4.52 -13.65
CA VAL A 307 -4.50 4.30 -14.91
C VAL A 307 -3.27 3.41 -14.68
N ILE A 308 -2.56 3.59 -13.56
CA ILE A 308 -1.45 2.71 -13.19
C ILE A 308 -1.96 1.28 -12.94
N VAL A 309 -3.01 1.10 -12.13
CA VAL A 309 -3.54 -0.25 -11.85
C VAL A 309 -4.07 -0.92 -13.12
N GLU A 310 -4.74 -0.16 -13.99
CA GLU A 310 -5.23 -0.60 -15.29
C GLU A 310 -4.10 -1.10 -16.19
N TYR A 311 -2.98 -0.38 -16.28
CA TYR A 311 -1.79 -0.82 -17.03
C TYR A 311 -1.33 -2.22 -16.60
N PHE A 312 -1.23 -2.46 -15.29
CA PHE A 312 -0.77 -3.75 -14.76
C PHE A 312 -1.75 -4.90 -15.05
N ILE A 313 -3.04 -4.65 -14.89
CA ILE A 313 -4.09 -5.63 -15.21
C ILE A 313 -4.10 -5.94 -16.71
N PHE A 314 -3.99 -4.92 -17.57
CA PHE A 314 -3.96 -5.07 -19.02
C PHE A 314 -2.77 -5.90 -19.48
N HIS A 315 -1.58 -5.67 -18.93
CA HIS A 315 -0.36 -6.43 -19.23
C HIS A 315 -0.26 -7.77 -18.48
N ARG A 316 -1.31 -8.17 -17.74
CA ARG A 316 -1.37 -9.41 -16.95
C ARG A 316 -0.25 -9.54 -15.92
N ARG A 317 0.17 -8.42 -15.34
CA ARG A 317 1.18 -8.36 -14.27
C ARG A 317 0.46 -8.19 -12.93
N TYR A 318 0.29 -9.29 -12.22
CA TYR A 318 -0.52 -9.36 -11.01
C TYR A 318 0.31 -9.47 -9.71
N ASP A 319 1.55 -8.98 -9.71
CA ASP A 319 2.32 -8.85 -8.47
C ASP A 319 1.96 -7.52 -7.76
N ILE A 320 1.19 -7.62 -6.68
CA ILE A 320 0.72 -6.46 -5.91
C ILE A 320 1.86 -5.61 -5.35
N PHE A 321 3.02 -6.20 -5.06
CA PHE A 321 4.18 -5.47 -4.55
C PHE A 321 4.82 -4.65 -5.67
N GLU A 322 4.97 -5.23 -6.86
CA GLU A 322 5.44 -4.50 -8.03
C GLU A 322 4.52 -3.33 -8.37
N ILE A 323 3.20 -3.54 -8.34
CA ILE A 323 2.21 -2.47 -8.52
C ILE A 323 2.39 -1.40 -7.44
N ASN A 324 2.53 -1.81 -6.17
CA ASN A 324 2.71 -0.88 -5.05
C ASN A 324 4.01 -0.08 -5.13
N GLN A 325 5.09 -0.66 -5.66
CA GLN A 325 6.33 0.07 -5.90
C GLN A 325 6.11 1.20 -6.91
N VAL A 326 5.43 0.92 -8.03
CA VAL A 326 5.09 1.96 -9.02
C VAL A 326 4.15 3.00 -8.42
N LEU A 327 3.09 2.59 -7.74
CA LEU A 327 2.16 3.51 -7.07
C LEU A 327 2.89 4.42 -6.07
N PHE A 328 3.82 3.86 -5.29
CA PHE A 328 4.65 4.60 -4.35
C PHE A 328 5.50 5.67 -5.06
N GLN A 329 6.09 5.35 -6.21
CA GLN A 329 6.92 6.28 -6.97
C GLN A 329 6.13 7.52 -7.46
N TYR A 330 4.87 7.30 -7.86
CA TYR A 330 3.94 8.34 -8.29
C TYR A 330 3.15 9.00 -7.13
N ASP A 331 3.55 8.77 -5.88
CA ASP A 331 2.87 9.27 -4.67
C ASP A 331 1.38 8.91 -4.62
N GLN A 332 1.01 7.76 -5.19
CA GLN A 332 -0.36 7.25 -5.20
C GLN A 332 -0.62 6.31 -4.00
N PRO A 333 -1.89 6.16 -3.57
CA PRO A 333 -2.26 5.19 -2.55
C PRO A 333 -1.91 3.76 -2.96
N LEU A 334 -1.43 2.94 -2.02
CA LEU A 334 -1.10 1.53 -2.29
C LEU A 334 -2.35 0.64 -2.31
N LEU A 335 -2.23 -0.50 -3.00
CA LEU A 335 -3.15 -1.63 -3.00
C LEU A 335 -2.88 -2.59 -1.84
N GLY A 336 -3.94 -3.15 -1.28
CA GLY A 336 -3.82 -4.01 -0.09
C GLY A 336 -3.43 -3.20 1.15
N GLY A 337 -3.71 -3.77 2.33
CA GLY A 337 -3.71 -3.07 3.61
C GLY A 337 -4.99 -3.32 4.38
#